data_AF-A0A818PZX6-F1
#
_entry.id   AF-A0A818PZX6-F1
#
_cell.length_a   1.000
_cell.length_b   1.000
_cell.length_c   1.000
_cell.angle_alpha   90.00
_cell.angle_beta   90.00
_cell.angle_gamma   90.00
#
_symmetry.space_group_name_H-M   'P 1'
#
loop_
_entity.id
_entity.type
_entity.pdbx_description
1 polymer ?
#
loop_
_entity_poly.entity_id
_entity_poly.type
_entity_poly.pdbx_seq_one_letter_code
_entity_poly.pdbx_strand_id
1 'polypeptide(L)'
;MSNSDKDSIRKRLDSGEYKSCDKSTTASAEWWKSFNRIQDEKENIIPYVICIHCKSVLAYDSQKTSSKTLKLHFENCKSKLTITTPKITAHFTSEKYNHVASKHIKKVLNECVKFCAYGMRSFNSVNGHGLEFLVQDLLHVAYSTDVKIKGSDIIPHSTTISRRVQSMACGK
;
A
#
# COMPACT_ATOMS: atom_id res chain seq x y z
N MET A 1 17.15 -16.61 21.86
CA MET A 1 17.03 -15.64 22.98
C MET A 1 15.59 -15.18 23.01
N SER A 2 14.90 -15.52 24.09
CA SER A 2 13.44 -15.45 24.27
C SER A 2 12.93 -14.01 24.27
N ASN A 3 11.78 -13.75 23.64
CA ASN A 3 11.10 -12.44 23.73
C ASN A 3 10.79 -12.03 25.19
N SER A 4 10.67 -13.02 26.08
CA SER A 4 10.49 -12.86 27.53
C SER A 4 11.55 -11.96 28.19
N ASP A 5 12.79 -11.98 27.71
CA ASP A 5 13.90 -11.24 28.35
C ASP A 5 13.92 -9.75 27.98
N LYS A 6 13.30 -9.37 26.86
CA LYS A 6 13.20 -7.96 26.46
C LYS A 6 12.11 -7.23 27.23
N ASP A 7 11.01 -7.91 27.50
CA ASP A 7 9.86 -7.33 28.18
C ASP A 7 10.12 -7.17 29.68
N SER A 8 10.92 -8.06 30.30
CA SER A 8 11.38 -7.87 31.68
C SER A 8 12.29 -6.65 31.82
N ILE A 9 13.21 -6.43 30.88
CA ILE A 9 14.10 -5.26 30.88
C ILE A 9 13.33 -3.95 30.67
N ARG A 10 12.30 -3.95 29.82
CA ARG A 10 11.42 -2.78 29.68
C ARG A 10 10.71 -2.44 30.98
N LYS A 11 10.13 -3.43 31.66
CA LYS A 11 9.46 -3.21 32.95
C LYS A 11 10.42 -2.63 33.99
N ARG A 12 11.68 -3.06 34.01
CA ARG A 12 12.72 -2.55 34.92
C ARG A 12 13.23 -1.14 34.57
N LEU A 13 13.20 -0.78 33.29
CA LEU A 13 13.44 0.60 32.86
C LEU A 13 12.27 1.52 33.25
N ASP A 14 11.03 1.04 33.12
CA ASP A 14 9.82 1.79 33.49
C ASP A 14 9.67 1.94 35.01
N SER A 15 10.13 0.95 35.79
CA SER A 15 10.17 1.03 37.26
C SER A 15 11.32 1.89 37.80
N GLY A 16 12.27 2.29 36.95
CA GLY A 16 13.43 3.11 37.32
C GLY A 16 14.58 2.34 37.97
N GLU A 17 14.49 1.00 38.06
CA GLU A 17 15.59 0.13 38.51
C GLU A 17 16.78 0.22 37.54
N TYR A 18 16.51 0.32 36.24
CA TYR A 18 17.52 0.44 35.20
C TYR A 18 17.63 1.87 34.70
N LYS A 19 18.87 2.32 34.46
CA LYS A 19 19.16 3.67 33.95
C LYS A 19 19.59 3.60 32.50
N SER A 20 19.05 4.50 31.68
CA SER A 20 19.56 4.73 30.33
C SER A 20 20.73 5.70 30.41
N CYS A 21 21.90 5.29 29.92
CA CYS A 21 23.08 6.12 29.89
C CYS A 21 23.47 6.43 28.45
N ASP A 22 23.81 7.70 28.25
CA ASP A 22 24.41 8.15 27.01
C ASP A 22 25.77 7.48 26.83
N LYS A 23 26.19 7.40 25.58
CA LYS A 23 27.37 6.66 25.22
C LYS A 23 28.64 7.31 25.81
N SER A 24 29.56 6.48 26.30
CA SER A 24 30.97 6.88 26.37
C SER A 24 31.55 6.99 24.95
N THR A 25 32.39 7.99 24.78
CA THR A 25 32.86 8.74 23.60
C THR A 25 33.43 7.96 22.39
N THR A 26 33.21 6.64 22.26
CA THR A 26 34.02 5.76 21.39
C THR A 26 33.31 5.15 20.16
N ALA A 27 32.15 5.66 19.68
CA ALA A 27 31.50 5.06 18.50
C ALA A 27 31.45 6.07 17.37
N SER A 28 32.11 5.71 16.27
CA SER A 28 32.28 6.56 15.10
C SER A 28 31.02 6.68 14.25
N ALA A 29 30.08 5.73 14.30
CA ALA A 29 28.97 5.71 13.37
C ALA A 29 27.77 6.51 13.86
N GLU A 30 27.29 7.42 13.02
CA GLU A 30 26.21 8.38 13.33
C GLU A 30 24.90 7.73 13.76
N TRP A 31 24.57 6.55 13.22
CA TRP A 31 23.35 5.83 13.57
C TRP A 31 23.30 5.37 15.04
N TRP A 32 24.46 5.22 15.70
CA TRP A 32 24.54 4.87 17.12
C TRP A 32 24.03 5.97 18.04
N LYS A 33 24.03 7.24 17.60
CA LYS A 33 23.51 8.37 18.39
C LYS A 33 22.02 8.23 18.72
N SER A 34 21.31 7.31 18.05
CA SER A 34 19.88 7.04 18.28
C SER A 34 19.62 5.95 19.32
N PHE A 35 20.66 5.44 20.00
CA PHE A 35 20.56 4.37 20.98
C PHE A 35 21.32 4.70 22.27
N ASN A 36 20.68 4.46 23.41
CA ASN A 36 21.28 4.56 24.73
C ASN A 36 21.60 3.17 25.29
N ARG A 37 22.68 3.07 26.07
CA ARG A 37 23.02 1.83 26.78
C ARG A 37 22.18 1.74 28.05
N ILE A 38 21.92 0.51 28.49
CA ILE A 38 21.18 0.24 29.72
C ILE A 38 22.16 -0.19 30.80
N GLN A 39 22.10 0.47 31.96
CA GLN A 39 22.84 0.10 33.16
C GLN A 39 21.92 -0.56 34.18
N ASP A 40 22.43 -1.62 34.79
CA ASP A 40 21.83 -2.28 35.96
C ASP A 40 22.00 -1.44 37.24
N GLU A 41 21.36 -1.85 38.33
CA GLU A 41 21.50 -1.25 39.67
C GLU A 41 22.95 -1.19 40.15
N LYS A 42 23.78 -2.14 39.68
CA LYS A 42 25.21 -2.25 39.99
C LYS A 42 26.10 -1.45 39.03
N GLU A 43 25.52 -0.54 38.25
CA GLU A 43 26.18 0.27 37.20
C GLU A 43 26.84 -0.55 36.07
N ASN A 44 26.52 -1.85 36.00
CA ASN A 44 27.02 -2.73 34.95
C ASN A 44 26.25 -2.51 33.64
N ILE A 45 26.98 -2.44 32.53
CA ILE A 45 26.38 -2.35 31.20
C ILE A 45 25.80 -3.70 30.81
N ILE A 46 24.49 -3.75 30.64
CA ILE A 46 23.76 -4.94 30.21
C ILE A 46 23.86 -5.06 28.68
N PRO A 47 23.88 -6.28 28.08
CA PRO A 47 23.91 -6.48 26.62
C PRO A 47 22.59 -6.10 25.90
N TYR A 48 22.02 -4.95 26.25
CA TYR A 48 20.85 -4.37 25.63
C TYR A 48 21.00 -2.86 25.48
N VAL A 49 20.34 -2.33 24.46
CA VAL A 49 20.27 -0.90 24.19
C VAL A 49 18.83 -0.49 23.97
N ILE A 50 18.50 0.76 24.29
CA ILE A 50 17.18 1.33 24.07
C ILE A 50 17.26 2.36 22.94
N CYS A 51 16.33 2.27 21.98
CA CYS A 51 16.19 3.31 20.98
C CYS A 51 15.61 4.58 21.63
N ILE A 52 16.26 5.72 21.41
CA ILE A 52 15.79 7.01 21.95
C ILE A 52 14.42 7.39 21.36
N HIS A 53 14.19 7.06 20.08
CA HIS A 53 13.03 7.50 19.31
C HIS A 53 11.78 6.65 19.55
N CYS A 54 11.89 5.32 19.57
CA CYS A 54 10.73 4.43 19.71
C CYS A 54 10.69 3.68 21.04
N LYS A 55 11.68 3.93 21.93
CA LYS A 55 11.84 3.28 23.24
C LYS A 55 11.92 1.76 23.18
N SER A 56 12.17 1.17 22.00
CA SER A 56 12.32 -0.28 21.89
C SER A 56 13.67 -0.72 22.43
N VAL A 57 13.64 -1.71 23.33
CA VAL A 57 14.82 -2.42 23.82
C VAL A 57 15.27 -3.47 22.80
N LEU A 58 16.55 -3.44 22.45
CA LEU A 58 17.20 -4.29 21.45
C LEU A 58 18.40 -4.97 22.08
N ALA A 59 18.60 -6.25 21.79
CA ALA A 59 19.77 -6.98 22.27
C ALA A 59 21.01 -6.48 21.52
N TYR A 60 22.07 -6.20 22.28
CA TYR A 60 23.36 -5.79 21.75
C TYR A 60 24.47 -6.34 22.64
N ASP A 61 25.04 -7.45 22.21
CA ASP A 61 26.29 -7.96 22.76
C ASP A 61 27.43 -7.46 21.87
N SER A 62 28.33 -6.64 22.41
CA SER A 62 29.49 -6.11 21.69
C SER A 62 30.47 -7.18 21.22
N GLN A 63 30.43 -8.40 21.78
CA GLN A 63 31.31 -9.50 21.40
C GLN A 63 30.66 -10.53 20.47
N LYS A 64 29.32 -10.67 20.48
CA LYS A 64 28.62 -11.72 19.71
C LYS A 64 27.57 -11.24 18.72
N THR A 65 27.00 -10.05 18.91
CA THR A 65 25.86 -9.60 18.10
C THR A 65 26.32 -8.58 17.06
N SER A 66 26.20 -8.96 15.79
CA SER A 66 26.44 -8.04 14.67
C SER A 66 25.53 -6.82 14.78
N SER A 67 26.10 -5.62 14.59
CA SER A 67 25.39 -4.32 14.60
C SER A 67 24.32 -4.17 13.50
N LYS A 68 24.17 -5.17 12.62
CA LYS A 68 23.16 -5.23 11.55
C LYS A 68 21.73 -5.04 12.06
N THR A 69 21.35 -5.69 13.16
CA THR A 69 19.98 -5.59 13.70
C THR A 69 19.66 -4.19 14.20
N LEU A 70 20.65 -3.51 14.81
CA LEU A 70 20.49 -2.14 15.28
C LEU A 70 20.45 -1.15 14.12
N LYS A 71 21.30 -1.35 13.10
CA LYS A 71 21.28 -0.53 11.89
C LYS A 71 19.96 -0.68 11.14
N LEU A 72 19.46 -1.90 10.98
CA LEU A 72 18.16 -2.17 10.37
C LEU A 72 17.02 -1.52 11.16
N HIS A 73 17.08 -1.56 12.50
CA HIS A 73 16.12 -0.85 13.33
C HIS A 73 16.23 0.66 13.16
N PHE A 74 17.44 1.23 13.11
CA PHE A 74 17.64 2.66 12.88
C PHE A 74 17.02 3.11 11.56
N GLU A 75 17.24 2.34 10.49
CA GLU A 75 16.68 2.62 9.16
C GLU A 75 15.15 2.50 9.14
N ASN A 76 14.58 1.54 9.88
CA ASN A 76 13.14 1.26 9.90
C ASN A 76 12.41 1.73 11.18
N CYS A 77 13.02 2.64 11.94
CA CYS A 77 12.50 3.04 13.23
C CYS A 77 11.15 3.76 13.03
N LYS A 78 10.08 3.24 13.65
CA LYS A 78 8.71 3.71 13.45
C LYS A 78 8.48 5.19 13.76
N SER A 79 9.36 5.82 14.55
CA SER A 79 9.30 7.25 14.85
C SER A 79 10.04 8.14 13.85
N LYS A 80 10.80 7.59 12.90
CA LYS A 80 11.41 8.33 11.77
C LYS A 80 10.65 8.19 10.46
N LEU A 81 9.70 7.26 10.37
CA LEU A 81 9.04 6.92 9.12
C LEU A 81 7.52 7.02 9.25
N THR A 82 6.98 8.12 8.77
CA THR A 82 5.65 8.16 8.13
C THR A 82 5.72 7.37 6.82
N ILE A 83 6.17 6.12 6.86
CA ILE A 83 6.10 5.20 5.72
C ILE A 83 5.10 4.15 6.14
N THR A 84 3.87 4.36 5.70
CA THR A 84 2.88 3.30 5.49
C THR A 84 3.53 2.22 4.64
N THR A 85 4.15 1.24 5.27
CA THR A 85 4.47 -0.02 4.60
C THR A 85 3.12 -0.65 4.24
N PRO A 86 2.79 -0.79 2.94
CA PRO A 86 1.56 -1.47 2.59
C PRO A 86 1.70 -2.91 3.08
N LYS A 87 0.69 -3.39 3.83
CA LYS A 87 0.61 -4.79 4.26
C LYS A 87 0.83 -5.70 3.04
N ILE A 88 1.47 -6.85 3.20
CA ILE A 88 1.71 -7.84 2.13
C ILE A 88 0.41 -8.21 1.38
N THR A 89 -0.76 -8.06 2.02
CA THR A 89 -2.08 -8.18 1.37
C THR A 89 -2.32 -7.17 0.24
N ALA A 90 -1.57 -6.08 0.14
CA ALA A 90 -1.59 -5.11 -0.96
C ALA A 90 -0.87 -5.60 -2.23
N HIS A 91 -0.15 -6.72 -2.18
CA HIS A 91 0.32 -7.40 -3.39
C HIS A 91 -0.71 -8.39 -3.95
N PHE A 92 -1.77 -8.68 -3.19
CA PHE A 92 -2.93 -9.46 -3.61
C PHE A 92 -4.17 -8.59 -3.89
N THR A 93 -4.02 -7.26 -3.88
CA THR A 93 -5.15 -6.37 -4.15
C THR A 93 -5.52 -6.40 -5.62
N SER A 94 -6.82 -6.58 -5.85
CA SER A 94 -7.56 -6.35 -7.09
C SER A 94 -6.95 -5.30 -7.99
N GLU A 95 -7.15 -5.46 -9.31
CA GLU A 95 -6.82 -4.47 -10.33
C GLU A 95 -7.05 -3.05 -9.80
N LYS A 96 -5.96 -2.27 -9.72
CA LYS A 96 -6.03 -0.89 -9.26
C LYS A 96 -6.69 -0.08 -10.37
N TYR A 97 -8.00 0.12 -10.29
CA TYR A 97 -8.71 1.04 -11.17
C TYR A 97 -8.23 2.46 -10.88
N ASN A 98 -7.70 3.13 -11.90
CA ASN A 98 -7.27 4.52 -11.80
C ASN A 98 -8.49 5.42 -11.66
N HIS A 99 -8.42 6.39 -10.75
CA HIS A 99 -9.47 7.39 -10.59
C HIS A 99 -9.45 8.36 -11.80
N VAL A 100 -10.59 8.51 -12.46
CA VAL A 100 -10.75 9.43 -13.60
C VAL A 100 -10.87 10.88 -13.10
N ALA A 101 -10.13 11.82 -13.68
CA ALA A 101 -10.21 13.23 -13.27
C ALA A 101 -11.62 13.82 -13.51
N SER A 102 -12.08 14.71 -12.61
CA SER A 102 -13.45 15.24 -12.60
C SER A 102 -13.88 15.93 -13.89
N LYS A 103 -12.93 16.51 -14.65
CA LYS A 103 -13.19 17.10 -15.97
C LYS A 103 -13.71 16.07 -16.98
N HIS A 104 -13.13 14.87 -16.98
CA HIS A 104 -13.53 13.79 -17.88
C HIS A 104 -14.87 13.20 -17.47
N ILE A 105 -15.13 13.08 -16.15
CA ILE A 105 -16.43 12.64 -15.63
C ILE A 105 -17.57 13.55 -16.12
N LYS A 106 -17.39 14.88 -16.07
CA LYS A 106 -18.39 15.83 -16.60
C LYS A 106 -18.66 15.65 -18.09
N LYS A 107 -17.62 15.35 -18.87
CA LYS A 107 -17.76 15.08 -20.31
C LYS A 107 -18.57 13.79 -20.54
N VAL A 108 -18.24 12.71 -19.82
CA VAL A 108 -18.97 11.44 -19.90
C VAL A 108 -20.43 11.63 -19.52
N LEU A 109 -20.71 12.38 -18.45
CA LEU A 109 -22.08 12.71 -18.04
C LEU A 109 -22.89 13.35 -19.17
N ASN A 110 -22.33 14.35 -19.86
CA ASN A 110 -23.01 15.00 -20.97
C ASN A 110 -23.28 14.04 -22.14
N GLU A 111 -22.37 13.11 -22.42
CA GLU A 111 -22.59 12.09 -23.45
C GLU A 111 -23.65 11.06 -23.03
N CYS A 112 -23.71 10.67 -21.74
CA CYS A 112 -24.79 9.84 -21.21
C CYS A 112 -26.16 10.54 -21.32
N VAL A 113 -26.22 11.85 -21.06
CA VAL A 113 -27.44 12.65 -21.24
C VAL A 113 -27.87 12.63 -22.71
N LYS A 114 -26.94 12.83 -23.66
CA LYS A 114 -27.24 12.75 -25.10
C LYS A 114 -27.68 11.35 -25.52
N PHE A 115 -27.05 10.30 -24.98
CA PHE A 115 -27.45 8.92 -25.24
C PHE A 115 -28.92 8.67 -24.85
N CYS A 116 -29.33 9.13 -23.66
CA CYS A 116 -30.71 9.01 -23.23
C CYS A 116 -31.66 9.89 -24.06
N ALA A 117 -31.29 11.15 -24.29
CA ALA A 117 -32.13 12.10 -25.00
C ALA A 117 -32.29 11.74 -26.49
N TYR A 118 -31.21 11.56 -27.25
CA TYR A 118 -31.29 11.24 -28.68
C TYR A 118 -31.69 9.80 -28.94
N GLY A 119 -31.29 8.87 -28.06
CA GLY A 119 -31.65 7.45 -28.18
C GLY A 119 -33.04 7.11 -27.63
N MET A 120 -33.76 8.09 -27.06
CA MET A 120 -35.03 7.91 -26.35
C MET A 120 -34.97 6.74 -25.36
N ARG A 121 -33.88 6.68 -24.59
CA ARG A 121 -33.62 5.63 -23.58
C ARG A 121 -33.94 6.14 -22.19
N SER A 122 -34.34 5.24 -21.30
CA SER A 122 -34.57 5.61 -19.90
C SER A 122 -33.24 5.93 -19.23
N PHE A 123 -33.26 6.80 -18.20
CA PHE A 123 -32.06 7.08 -17.42
C PHE A 123 -31.51 5.83 -16.72
N ASN A 124 -32.36 4.85 -16.41
CA ASN A 124 -31.90 3.58 -15.83
C ASN A 124 -31.08 2.74 -16.82
N SER A 125 -31.14 3.00 -18.13
CA SER A 125 -30.33 2.30 -19.12
C SER A 125 -28.83 2.51 -18.92
N VAL A 126 -28.39 3.60 -18.27
CA VAL A 126 -26.96 3.81 -17.96
C VAL A 126 -26.47 3.02 -16.74
N ASN A 127 -27.38 2.49 -15.93
CA ASN A 127 -27.06 1.74 -14.71
C ASN A 127 -26.98 0.22 -14.94
N GLY A 128 -27.19 -0.25 -16.18
CA GLY A 128 -27.21 -1.68 -16.48
C GLY A 128 -25.80 -2.27 -16.66
N HIS A 129 -25.54 -3.43 -16.06
CA HIS A 129 -24.28 -4.16 -16.22
C HIS A 129 -23.90 -4.45 -17.68
N GLY A 130 -24.89 -4.65 -18.56
CA GLY A 130 -24.61 -4.85 -19.99
C GLY A 130 -23.92 -3.64 -20.64
N LEU A 131 -24.27 -2.41 -20.22
CA LEU A 131 -23.60 -1.21 -20.71
C LEU A 131 -22.20 -1.07 -20.09
N GLU A 132 -22.07 -1.38 -18.81
CA GLU A 132 -20.78 -1.37 -18.09
C GLU A 132 -19.75 -2.26 -18.79
N PHE A 133 -20.10 -3.52 -19.09
CA PHE A 133 -19.23 -4.44 -19.81
C PHE A 133 -18.87 -3.94 -21.20
N LEU A 134 -19.85 -3.40 -21.95
CA LEU A 134 -19.60 -2.83 -23.26
C LEU A 134 -18.60 -1.67 -23.19
N VAL A 135 -18.77 -0.74 -22.25
CA VAL A 135 -17.87 0.41 -22.08
C VAL A 135 -16.46 -0.04 -21.71
N GLN A 136 -16.33 -1.03 -20.83
CA GLN A 136 -15.02 -1.58 -20.46
C GLN A 136 -14.30 -2.19 -21.67
N ASP A 137 -15.00 -2.98 -22.49
CA ASP A 137 -14.43 -3.56 -23.71
C ASP A 137 -14.04 -2.49 -24.73
N LEU A 138 -14.85 -1.43 -24.87
CA LEU A 138 -14.51 -0.28 -25.72
C LEU A 138 -13.23 0.42 -25.25
N LEU A 139 -13.05 0.58 -23.94
CA LEU A 139 -11.82 1.14 -23.37
C LEU A 139 -10.62 0.23 -23.64
N HIS A 140 -10.75 -1.08 -23.48
CA HIS A 140 -9.68 -2.04 -23.79
C HIS A 140 -9.27 -1.96 -25.26
N VAL A 141 -10.23 -1.89 -26.19
CA VAL A 141 -9.95 -1.72 -27.63
C VAL A 141 -9.22 -0.39 -27.88
N ALA A 142 -9.68 0.69 -27.25
CA ALA A 142 -9.03 2.00 -27.37
C ALA A 142 -7.61 2.02 -26.80
N TYR A 143 -7.33 1.32 -25.70
CA TYR A 143 -5.98 1.21 -25.15
C TYR A 143 -5.07 0.29 -25.99
N SER A 144 -5.63 -0.69 -26.68
CA SER A 144 -4.87 -1.64 -27.50
C SER A 144 -4.45 -1.05 -28.85
N THR A 145 -4.97 0.12 -29.21
CA THR A 145 -4.75 0.74 -30.53
C THR A 145 -4.14 2.13 -30.36
N ASP A 146 -3.06 2.40 -31.11
CA ASP A 146 -2.38 3.70 -31.06
C ASP A 146 -2.98 4.73 -32.04
N VAL A 147 -4.08 4.36 -32.70
CA VAL A 147 -4.73 5.16 -33.75
C VAL A 147 -6.14 5.55 -33.30
N LYS A 148 -6.58 6.74 -33.72
CA LYS A 148 -7.96 7.19 -33.48
C LYS A 148 -8.95 6.28 -34.20
N ILE A 149 -9.84 5.65 -33.43
CA ILE A 149 -10.91 4.82 -33.99
C ILE A 149 -12.20 5.64 -34.14
N LYS A 150 -12.91 5.48 -35.25
CA LYS A 150 -14.26 6.04 -35.43
C LYS A 150 -15.29 5.12 -34.76
N GLY A 151 -16.24 5.71 -34.03
CA GLY A 151 -17.28 4.94 -33.33
C GLY A 151 -18.13 4.06 -34.27
N SER A 152 -18.35 4.50 -35.51
CA SER A 152 -19.07 3.74 -36.55
C SER A 152 -18.40 2.41 -36.91
N ASP A 153 -17.09 2.31 -36.71
CA ASP A 153 -16.30 1.16 -37.15
C ASP A 153 -16.25 0.08 -36.06
N ILE A 154 -16.52 0.45 -34.81
CA ILE A 154 -16.55 -0.48 -33.66
C ILE A 154 -17.95 -1.03 -33.43
N ILE A 155 -18.98 -0.19 -33.56
CA ILE A 155 -20.36 -0.60 -33.22
C ILE A 155 -20.96 -1.37 -34.40
N PRO A 156 -21.30 -2.66 -34.23
CA PRO A 156 -21.85 -3.45 -35.32
C PRO A 156 -23.30 -3.05 -35.63
N HIS A 157 -23.71 -3.33 -36.87
CA HIS A 157 -25.09 -3.13 -37.30
C HIS A 157 -26.08 -3.98 -36.47
N SER A 158 -27.29 -3.48 -36.26
CA SER A 158 -28.32 -4.12 -35.42
C SER A 158 -28.66 -5.56 -35.84
N THR A 159 -28.66 -5.83 -37.15
CA THR A 159 -28.88 -7.18 -37.70
C THR A 159 -27.77 -8.15 -37.31
N THR A 160 -26.52 -7.70 -37.22
CA THR A 160 -25.38 -8.51 -36.77
C THR A 160 -25.54 -8.88 -35.29
N ILE A 161 -25.93 -7.91 -34.45
CA ILE A 161 -26.21 -8.14 -33.03
C ILE A 161 -27.35 -9.16 -32.88
N SER A 162 -28.44 -8.98 -33.60
CA SER A 162 -29.60 -9.90 -33.55
C SER A 162 -29.21 -11.34 -33.88
N ARG A 163 -28.42 -11.55 -34.94
CA ARG A 163 -27.94 -12.90 -35.31
C ARG A 163 -26.99 -13.47 -34.26
N ARG A 164 -26.11 -12.64 -33.69
CA ARG A 164 -25.14 -13.08 -32.69
C ARG A 164 -25.81 -13.50 -31.39
N VAL A 165 -26.82 -12.75 -30.95
CA VAL A 165 -27.64 -13.12 -29.78
C VAL A 165 -28.28 -14.49 -29.97
N GLN A 166 -28.85 -14.77 -31.16
CA GLN A 166 -29.43 -16.07 -31.47
C GLN A 166 -28.39 -17.21 -31.41
N SER A 167 -27.19 -17.02 -31.98
CA SER A 167 -26.10 -18.01 -31.90
C SER A 167 -25.67 -18.27 -30.46
N MET A 168 -25.47 -17.21 -29.66
CA MET A 168 -25.05 -17.34 -28.26
C MET A 168 -26.12 -18.01 -27.40
N ALA A 169 -27.39 -17.70 -27.60
CA ALA A 169 -28.49 -18.30 -26.86
C ALA A 169 -28.72 -19.77 -27.23
N CYS A 170 -28.53 -20.14 -28.50
CA CYS A 170 -28.72 -21.50 -28.98
C CYS A 170 -27.47 -22.40 -28.83
N GLY A 171 -26.37 -21.91 -28.25
CA GLY A 171 -25.16 -22.69 -27.99
C GLY A 171 -24.45 -23.21 -29.24
N LYS A 172 -24.60 -22.51 -30.38
CA LYS A 172 -23.91 -22.83 -31.64
C LYS A 172 -22.73 -21.90 -31.89
#